data_AF-A0A8C4WJP1-F1
#
_entry.id   AF-A0A8C4WJP1-F1
#
_cell.length_a   1.000
_cell.length_b   1.000
_cell.length_c   1.000
_cell.angle_alpha   90.00
_cell.angle_beta   90.00
_cell.angle_gamma   90.00
#
_symmetry.space_group_name_H-M   'P 1'
#
loop_
_entity.id
_entity.type
_entity.pdbx_description
1 polymer ?
#
loop_
_entity_poly.entity_id
_entity_poly.type
_entity_poly.pdbx_seq_one_letter_code
_entity_poly.pdbx_strand_id
1 'polypeptide(L)'
;MGKLQLFEIRLSESRVVYSPGEPLAGTVTVRLSGSLPYRAIKVSCVGSCGVSNKANDTAWTVEEQYFNSTLSLADKGVLTAGEHSFPFQFLLPASAPTSFEGPFGKVVHQVKAVIDTPRFAKDHKCNKVFYILCPLNLNDIPDIEQPNTTSITKKFNYKLVKSGNIILTATSDLKGYIVGQAIQLRTDIENKSGRDTGTVVASLLQKVAYKSKRWIYDLRTIAEVEGSGVKAWKHAEWKEQILVPALPQSVLHGCSLIHVDYYIQVSLKLPEVSVTLPIYIGNIAVNRVPLTPARSLQHIPSVVVPSAPPEEEEAASGYHPMDNVSIPTKSHSQIQAFSYAPGLSFQDLRLDSDQTASPNHPTLCLATGATVPYYAEGSVVPVPTASSLILPPEYSTWGYPYEAPPSYEQSCSSANSSLSNGN
;
A
#
# COMPACT_ATOMS: atom_id res chain seq x y z
N MET A 1 -15.48 27.06 36.88
CA MET A 1 -14.64 27.05 35.66
C MET A 1 -13.20 26.83 36.08
N GLY A 2 -12.49 25.89 35.44
CA GLY A 2 -11.11 25.56 35.82
C GLY A 2 -10.14 26.72 35.59
N LYS A 3 -9.06 26.78 36.38
CA LYS A 3 -7.99 27.78 36.21
C LYS A 3 -7.24 27.61 34.89
N LEU A 4 -7.22 26.39 34.35
CA LEU A 4 -6.60 26.04 33.07
C LEU A 4 -7.60 26.20 31.93
N GLN A 5 -7.28 27.10 30.99
CA GLN A 5 -8.08 27.39 29.80
C GLN A 5 -7.54 26.65 28.56
N LEU A 6 -6.22 26.51 28.44
CA LEU A 6 -5.55 25.82 27.33
C LEU A 6 -4.34 25.06 27.84
N PHE A 7 -4.17 23.83 27.37
CA PHE A 7 -2.93 23.07 27.54
C PHE A 7 -2.69 22.20 26.31
N GLU A 8 -1.78 22.62 25.45
CA GLU A 8 -1.55 21.97 24.17
C GLU A 8 -0.07 21.89 23.80
N ILE A 9 0.23 20.95 22.91
CA ILE A 9 1.52 20.79 22.27
C ILE A 9 1.37 21.20 20.81
N ARG A 10 2.19 22.14 20.36
CA ARG A 10 2.33 22.51 18.95
C ARG A 10 3.68 22.04 18.45
N LEU A 11 3.69 21.24 17.39
CA LEU A 11 4.92 20.90 16.70
C LEU A 11 5.30 22.03 15.74
N SER A 12 6.59 22.26 15.56
CA SER A 12 7.10 23.27 14.63
C SER A 12 6.57 23.03 13.21
N GLU A 13 6.31 24.12 12.49
CA GLU A 13 5.87 24.11 11.08
C GLU A 13 4.56 23.32 10.82
N SER A 14 3.80 22.99 11.87
CA SER A 14 2.61 22.12 11.77
C SER A 14 2.89 20.75 11.11
N ARG A 15 4.16 20.33 11.05
CA ARG A 15 4.59 19.06 10.46
C ARG A 15 4.14 17.90 11.34
N VAL A 16 3.54 16.89 10.72
CA VAL A 16 3.02 15.70 11.40
C VAL A 16 3.76 14.40 11.05
N VAL A 17 4.56 14.38 9.98
CA VAL A 17 5.34 13.20 9.54
C VAL A 17 6.83 13.50 9.62
N TYR A 18 7.60 12.62 10.23
CA TYR A 18 9.03 12.72 10.45
C TYR A 18 9.75 11.48 9.93
N SER A 19 11.06 11.59 9.73
CA SER A 19 11.94 10.46 9.42
C SER A 19 12.81 10.10 10.64
N PRO A 20 13.27 8.84 10.74
CA PRO A 20 14.20 8.45 11.79
C PRO A 20 15.47 9.33 11.79
N GLY A 21 15.96 9.72 12.97
CA GLY A 21 17.11 10.62 13.10
C GLY A 21 16.81 12.11 12.97
N GLU A 22 15.59 12.51 12.58
CA GLU A 22 15.24 13.93 12.48
C GLU A 22 15.02 14.58 13.85
N PRO A 23 15.28 15.90 13.99
CA PRO A 23 14.89 16.66 15.16
C PRO A 23 13.37 16.89 15.19
N LEU A 24 12.76 16.62 16.34
CA LEU A 24 11.37 16.93 16.66
C LEU A 24 11.32 18.13 17.59
N ALA A 25 11.00 19.31 17.06
CA ALA A 25 10.87 20.55 17.82
C ALA A 25 9.40 20.97 17.98
N GLY A 26 9.10 21.67 19.08
CA GLY A 26 7.77 22.19 19.33
C GLY A 26 7.71 23.08 20.55
N THR A 27 6.49 23.44 20.94
CA THR A 27 6.20 24.29 22.11
C THR A 27 5.00 23.73 22.86
N VAL A 28 5.11 23.69 24.18
CA VAL A 28 3.99 23.46 25.10
C VAL A 28 3.40 24.82 25.47
N THR A 29 2.12 25.03 25.18
CA THR A 29 1.41 26.28 25.48
C THR A 29 0.39 26.05 26.58
N VAL A 30 0.43 26.91 27.61
CA VAL A 30 -0.46 26.87 28.78
C VAL A 30 -1.15 28.23 28.91
N ARG A 31 -2.49 28.26 28.88
CA ARG A 31 -3.27 29.48 29.15
C ARG A 31 -4.09 29.32 30.42
N LEU A 32 -4.00 30.31 31.31
CA LEU A 32 -4.59 30.26 32.64
C LEU A 32 -5.42 31.52 32.94
N SER A 33 -6.57 31.33 33.59
CA SER A 33 -7.39 32.43 34.14
C SER A 33 -6.95 32.86 35.54
N GLY A 34 -6.07 32.10 36.20
CA GLY A 34 -5.60 32.36 37.56
C GLY A 34 -4.34 31.57 37.89
N SER A 35 -3.72 31.85 39.04
CA SER A 35 -2.44 31.23 39.40
C SER A 35 -2.54 29.71 39.64
N LEU A 36 -1.57 28.97 39.09
CA LEU A 36 -1.47 27.51 39.20
C LEU A 36 -0.09 27.11 39.73
N PRO A 37 0.02 26.65 40.99
CA PRO A 37 1.26 26.08 41.51
C PRO A 37 1.55 24.73 40.84
N TYR A 38 2.81 24.46 40.56
CA TYR A 38 3.27 23.21 39.94
C TYR A 38 4.61 22.76 40.54
N ARG A 39 4.88 21.46 40.44
CA ARG A 39 6.13 20.82 40.90
C ARG A 39 7.13 20.67 39.77
N ALA A 40 6.65 20.38 38.56
CA ALA A 40 7.41 20.34 37.34
C ALA A 40 6.47 20.44 36.14
N ILE A 41 6.95 21.00 35.03
CA ILE A 41 6.33 20.88 33.71
C ILE A 41 7.27 20.00 32.90
N LYS A 42 6.79 18.83 32.49
CA LYS A 42 7.58 17.84 31.77
C LYS A 42 7.00 17.61 30.39
N VAL A 43 7.88 17.30 29.45
CA VAL A 43 7.49 16.80 28.14
C VAL A 43 8.25 15.52 27.85
N SER A 44 7.54 14.51 27.36
CA SER A 44 8.09 13.20 27.02
C SER A 44 7.81 12.87 25.57
N CYS A 45 8.83 12.47 24.82
CA CYS A 45 8.70 11.90 23.49
C CYS A 45 8.74 10.37 23.59
N VAL A 46 7.66 9.72 23.18
CA VAL A 46 7.45 8.29 23.38
C VAL A 46 7.05 7.63 22.07
N GLY A 47 7.69 6.52 21.74
CA GLY A 47 7.33 5.65 20.63
C GLY A 47 7.16 4.22 21.13
N SER A 48 6.03 3.59 20.79
CA SER A 48 5.75 2.21 21.16
C SER A 48 4.86 1.49 20.15
N CYS A 49 4.90 0.17 20.18
CA CYS A 49 3.93 -0.69 19.52
C CYS A 49 3.07 -1.41 20.55
N GLY A 50 1.76 -1.40 20.35
CA GLY A 50 0.81 -2.18 21.14
C GLY A 50 0.08 -3.19 20.27
N VAL A 51 -0.12 -4.40 20.78
CA VAL A 51 -0.90 -5.47 20.14
C VAL A 51 -1.95 -6.00 21.11
N SER A 52 -3.18 -6.22 20.64
CA SER A 52 -4.29 -6.82 21.39
C SER A 52 -4.85 -8.06 20.70
N ASN A 53 -5.46 -8.94 21.49
CA ASN A 53 -6.19 -10.11 20.99
C ASN A 53 -7.60 -9.77 20.49
N LYS A 54 -8.08 -8.56 20.76
CA LYS A 54 -9.40 -8.08 20.35
C LYS A 54 -9.22 -6.98 19.32
N ALA A 55 -10.00 -7.05 18.25
CA ALA A 55 -9.99 -6.04 17.21
C ALA A 55 -10.41 -4.67 17.79
N ASN A 56 -9.67 -3.63 17.43
CA ASN A 56 -9.83 -2.24 17.81
C ASN A 56 -9.84 -1.98 19.33
N ASP A 57 -9.23 -2.87 20.12
CA ASP A 57 -9.09 -2.69 21.55
C ASP A 57 -8.00 -1.67 21.87
N THR A 58 -8.23 -0.87 22.91
CA THR A 58 -7.26 0.09 23.43
C THR A 58 -6.38 -0.51 24.54
N ALA A 59 -6.80 -1.64 25.11
CA ALA A 59 -6.02 -2.36 26.11
C ALA A 59 -5.04 -3.31 25.41
N TRP A 60 -3.76 -2.93 25.40
CA TRP A 60 -2.71 -3.74 24.79
C TRP A 60 -2.41 -4.98 25.64
N THR A 61 -2.36 -6.13 24.98
CA THR A 61 -1.96 -7.40 25.59
C THR A 61 -0.44 -7.54 25.63
N VAL A 62 0.25 -7.02 24.60
CA VAL A 62 1.70 -6.96 24.51
C VAL A 62 2.08 -5.56 24.03
N GLU A 63 3.11 -4.99 24.65
CA GLU A 63 3.67 -3.70 24.26
C GLU A 63 5.18 -3.81 24.08
N GLU A 64 5.70 -3.11 23.08
CA GLU A 64 7.12 -2.92 22.80
C GLU A 64 7.39 -1.42 22.82
N GLN A 65 8.26 -0.94 23.71
CA GLN A 65 8.63 0.47 23.78
C GLN A 65 9.93 0.70 22.98
N TYR A 66 9.89 1.60 21.99
CA TYR A 66 11.05 1.94 21.15
C TYR A 66 11.91 3.03 21.78
N PHE A 67 11.27 4.07 22.31
CA PHE A 67 11.96 5.16 23.00
C PHE A 67 11.01 5.87 23.96
N ASN A 68 11.60 6.46 25.00
CA ASN A 68 10.90 7.28 25.98
C ASN A 68 11.91 8.28 26.58
N SER A 69 11.97 9.46 25.96
CA SER A 69 12.87 10.55 26.38
C SER A 69 12.05 11.64 27.03
N THR A 70 12.48 12.15 28.19
CA THR A 70 11.75 13.19 28.94
C THR A 70 12.63 14.40 29.21
N LEU A 71 12.09 15.59 29.01
CA LEU A 71 12.69 16.88 29.35
C LEU A 71 11.87 17.56 30.47
N SER A 72 12.56 18.14 31.46
CA SER A 72 11.94 19.11 32.38
C SER A 72 11.98 20.48 31.72
N LEU A 73 10.82 21.05 31.44
CA LEU A 73 10.68 22.38 30.83
C LEU A 73 10.67 23.50 31.88
N ALA A 74 10.18 23.18 33.08
CA ALA A 74 10.23 24.07 34.22
C ALA A 74 10.15 23.24 35.51
N ASP A 75 10.98 23.59 36.50
CA ASP A 75 10.91 23.00 37.84
C ASP A 75 9.93 23.77 38.75
N LYS A 76 9.78 23.33 40.00
CA LYS A 76 8.81 23.83 40.98
C LYS A 76 8.59 25.34 40.91
N GLY A 77 7.34 25.76 40.70
CA GLY A 77 6.99 27.15 40.54
C GLY A 77 5.49 27.42 40.61
N VAL A 78 5.11 28.62 40.18
CA VAL A 78 3.71 29.05 40.07
C VAL A 78 3.53 29.74 38.73
N LEU A 79 2.63 29.22 37.88
CA LEU A 79 2.22 29.92 36.67
C LEU A 79 1.22 31.01 37.04
N THR A 80 1.42 32.23 36.57
CA THR A 80 0.48 33.34 36.74
C THR A 80 -0.68 33.25 35.73
N ALA A 81 -1.73 34.06 35.92
CA ALA A 81 -2.74 34.22 34.88
C ALA A 81 -2.09 34.75 33.58
N GLY A 82 -2.61 34.32 32.43
CA GLY A 82 -2.05 34.64 31.12
C GLY A 82 -1.61 33.40 30.35
N GLU A 83 -0.77 33.62 29.33
CA GLU A 83 -0.26 32.58 28.44
C GLU A 83 1.24 32.35 28.69
N HIS A 84 1.63 31.08 28.76
CA HIS A 84 3.00 30.63 28.99
C HIS A 84 3.39 29.64 27.91
N SER A 85 4.61 29.77 27.39
CA SER A 85 5.12 28.92 26.31
C SER A 85 6.47 28.31 26.69
N PHE A 86 6.59 27.01 26.51
CA PHE A 86 7.79 26.24 26.84
C PHE A 86 8.29 25.48 25.60
N PRO A 87 9.37 25.95 24.94
CA PRO A 87 9.91 25.28 23.78
C PRO A 87 10.60 23.96 24.18
N PHE A 88 10.57 22.98 23.29
CA PHE A 88 11.27 21.71 23.46
C PHE A 88 11.84 21.21 22.13
N GLN A 89 12.85 20.37 22.22
CA GLN A 89 13.40 19.66 21.06
C GLN A 89 13.90 18.28 21.48
N PHE A 90 13.53 17.26 20.71
CA PHE A 90 14.02 15.89 20.81
C PHE A 90 14.77 15.51 19.53
N LEU A 91 15.67 14.54 19.63
CA LEU A 91 16.23 13.85 18.47
C LEU A 91 15.55 12.48 18.36
N LEU A 92 14.88 12.22 17.22
CA LEU A 92 14.25 10.92 17.02
C LEU A 92 15.32 9.84 16.82
N PRO A 93 15.19 8.65 17.42
CA PRO A 93 16.15 7.57 17.20
C PRO A 93 16.20 7.15 15.73
N ALA A 94 17.39 6.81 15.22
CA ALA A 94 17.55 6.26 13.87
C ALA A 94 16.87 4.89 13.70
N SER A 95 16.63 4.17 14.80
CA SER A 95 15.93 2.89 14.83
C SER A 95 14.41 3.03 15.00
N ALA A 96 13.86 4.25 14.99
CA ALA A 96 12.43 4.46 15.21
C ALA A 96 11.61 3.87 14.04
N PRO A 97 10.67 2.95 14.31
CA PRO A 97 9.94 2.27 13.25
C PRO A 97 8.89 3.15 12.59
N THR A 98 8.52 2.80 11.35
CA THR A 98 7.40 3.39 10.63
C THR A 98 6.09 3.23 11.42
N SER A 99 5.32 4.31 11.52
CA SER A 99 3.97 4.28 12.11
C SER A 99 3.04 3.36 11.33
N PHE A 100 2.23 2.61 12.06
CA PHE A 100 1.30 1.64 11.51
C PHE A 100 0.04 1.59 12.38
N GLU A 101 -1.11 1.38 11.75
CA GLU A 101 -2.38 1.22 12.44
C GLU A 101 -3.14 0.05 11.84
N GLY A 102 -3.44 -0.96 12.64
CA GLY A 102 -4.23 -2.11 12.25
C GLY A 102 -5.27 -2.47 13.32
N PRO A 103 -6.22 -3.37 13.01
CA PRO A 103 -7.26 -3.77 13.94
C PRO A 103 -6.72 -4.40 15.22
N PHE A 104 -5.58 -5.11 15.17
CA PHE A 104 -5.04 -5.81 16.34
C PHE A 104 -3.78 -5.18 16.90
N GLY A 105 -3.31 -4.06 16.35
CA GLY A 105 -2.11 -3.41 16.87
C GLY A 105 -1.71 -2.16 16.11
N LYS A 106 -0.91 -1.32 16.78
CA LYS A 106 -0.50 0.00 16.27
C LYS A 106 0.91 0.34 16.71
N VAL A 107 1.68 0.97 15.82
CA VAL A 107 2.95 1.64 16.12
C VAL A 107 2.66 3.14 16.24
N VAL A 108 2.74 3.68 17.46
CA VAL A 108 2.33 5.05 17.80
C VAL A 108 3.51 5.84 18.35
N HIS A 109 3.72 7.03 17.79
CA HIS A 109 4.69 8.02 18.29
C HIS A 109 3.96 9.27 18.77
N GLN A 110 4.33 9.77 19.94
CA GLN A 110 3.63 10.90 20.54
C GLN A 110 4.52 11.70 21.49
N VAL A 111 4.25 12.99 21.55
CA VAL A 111 4.73 13.88 22.61
C VAL A 111 3.65 13.96 23.68
N LYS A 112 4.04 13.81 24.95
CA LYS A 112 3.16 13.90 26.12
C LYS A 112 3.67 15.02 27.02
N ALA A 113 2.82 16.00 27.34
CA ALA A 113 3.16 17.05 28.29
C ALA A 113 2.36 16.85 29.58
N VAL A 114 3.03 17.06 30.71
CA VAL A 114 2.44 16.93 32.05
C VAL A 114 2.80 18.14 32.89
N ILE A 115 1.80 18.76 33.53
CA ILE A 115 2.00 19.71 34.61
C ILE A 115 1.77 18.95 35.90
N ASP A 116 2.85 18.61 36.59
CA ASP A 116 2.82 17.94 37.89
C ASP A 116 2.34 18.95 38.94
N THR A 117 1.24 18.65 39.61
CA THR A 117 0.62 19.55 40.60
C THR A 117 1.03 19.21 42.04
N PRO A 118 0.88 20.11 43.03
CA PRO A 118 1.11 19.81 44.43
C PRO A 118 0.22 18.66 44.95
N ARG A 119 0.61 18.04 46.06
CA ARG A 119 -0.09 16.89 46.66
C ARG A 119 -1.59 17.19 46.80
N PHE A 120 -2.44 16.24 46.41
CA PHE A 120 -3.92 16.31 46.40
C PHE A 120 -4.58 17.08 45.25
N ALA A 121 -3.81 17.67 44.33
CA ALA A 121 -4.33 18.18 43.05
C ALA A 121 -4.16 17.13 41.93
N LYS A 122 -5.01 17.22 40.90
CA LYS A 122 -4.94 16.36 39.72
C LYS A 122 -3.97 16.99 38.72
N ASP A 123 -3.00 16.21 38.26
CA ASP A 123 -2.08 16.63 37.20
C ASP A 123 -2.80 16.92 35.89
N HIS A 124 -2.31 17.92 35.16
CA HIS A 124 -2.80 18.21 33.81
C HIS A 124 -1.94 17.47 32.80
N LYS A 125 -2.58 16.85 31.82
CA LYS A 125 -1.93 16.06 30.77
C LYS A 125 -2.50 16.42 29.41
N CYS A 126 -1.64 16.55 28.40
CA CYS A 126 -2.04 16.57 27.00
C CYS A 126 -1.01 15.81 26.18
N ASN A 127 -1.40 15.37 24.99
CA ASN A 127 -0.52 14.64 24.09
C ASN A 127 -0.79 15.03 22.64
N LYS A 128 0.24 14.89 21.80
CA LYS A 128 0.18 15.11 20.36
C LYS A 128 0.84 13.94 19.65
N VAL A 129 0.07 13.25 18.83
CA VAL A 129 0.56 12.18 17.96
C VAL A 129 1.29 12.78 16.76
N PHE A 130 2.38 12.14 16.35
CA PHE A 130 3.07 12.38 15.10
C PHE A 130 3.40 11.03 14.46
N TYR A 131 3.73 11.04 13.18
CA TYR A 131 4.00 9.84 12.40
C TYR A 131 5.48 9.79 12.06
N ILE A 132 6.05 8.59 12.07
CA ILE A 132 7.38 8.34 11.52
C ILE A 132 7.21 7.52 10.26
N LEU A 133 7.88 7.91 9.19
CA LEU A 133 8.01 7.12 7.96
C LEU A 133 9.49 6.79 7.75
N CYS A 134 9.80 5.50 7.81
CA CYS A 134 11.06 4.92 7.34
C CYS A 134 10.78 4.20 6.01
N PRO A 135 10.98 4.87 4.86
CA PRO A 135 10.62 4.32 3.55
C PRO A 135 11.30 2.98 3.31
N LEU A 136 10.55 1.97 2.87
CA LEU A 136 11.14 0.74 2.37
C LEU A 136 11.71 0.99 0.97
N ASN A 137 13.02 0.95 0.86
CA ASN A 137 13.71 0.95 -0.42
C ASN A 137 13.75 -0.47 -0.99
N LEU A 138 13.04 -0.70 -2.09
CA LEU A 138 13.00 -2.03 -2.69
C LEU A 138 14.37 -2.49 -3.18
N ASN A 139 15.26 -1.57 -3.56
CA ASN A 139 16.60 -1.87 -4.04
C ASN A 139 17.53 -2.46 -2.97
N ASP A 140 17.16 -2.38 -1.70
CA ASP A 140 17.91 -2.99 -0.60
C ASP A 140 17.56 -4.48 -0.41
N ILE A 141 16.55 -4.98 -1.12
CA ILE A 141 16.12 -6.37 -1.10
C ILE A 141 16.79 -7.13 -2.25
N PRO A 142 17.48 -8.25 -1.99
CA PRO A 142 18.16 -9.01 -3.03
C PRO A 142 17.16 -9.63 -4.01
N ASP A 143 17.56 -9.68 -5.29
CA ASP A 143 16.81 -10.29 -6.40
C ASP A 143 15.37 -9.75 -6.56
N ILE A 144 15.11 -8.52 -6.11
CA ILE A 144 13.77 -7.91 -6.09
C ILE A 144 13.25 -7.63 -7.52
N GLU A 145 14.18 -7.40 -8.44
CA GLU A 145 13.96 -7.10 -9.85
C GLU A 145 13.76 -8.34 -10.70
N GLN A 146 14.07 -9.53 -10.16
CA GLN A 146 13.91 -10.78 -10.87
C GLN A 146 12.44 -11.17 -10.96
N PRO A 147 12.02 -11.84 -12.06
CA PRO A 147 10.70 -12.44 -12.15
C PRO A 147 10.43 -13.40 -10.98
N ASN A 148 9.21 -13.40 -10.46
CA ASN A 148 8.79 -14.29 -9.40
C ASN A 148 7.97 -15.44 -9.98
N THR A 149 8.53 -16.64 -10.07
CA THR A 149 7.86 -17.79 -10.69
C THR A 149 7.71 -18.93 -9.70
N THR A 150 6.49 -19.45 -9.56
CA THR A 150 6.19 -20.66 -8.79
C THR A 150 5.29 -21.56 -9.61
N SER A 151 5.54 -22.87 -9.55
CA SER A 151 4.75 -23.89 -10.24
C SER A 151 4.29 -24.97 -9.28
N ILE A 152 3.07 -25.47 -9.48
CA ILE A 152 2.54 -26.61 -8.75
C ILE A 152 1.88 -27.61 -9.69
N THR A 153 2.13 -28.90 -9.46
CA THR A 153 1.44 -29.99 -10.14
C THR A 153 0.49 -30.68 -9.18
N LYS A 154 -0.82 -30.56 -9.43
CA LYS A 154 -1.84 -31.29 -8.65
C LYS A 154 -2.33 -32.50 -9.44
N LYS A 155 -2.12 -33.69 -8.88
CA LYS A 155 -2.69 -34.95 -9.38
C LYS A 155 -4.03 -35.20 -8.69
N PHE A 156 -5.02 -35.67 -9.42
CA PHE A 156 -6.34 -36.00 -8.88
C PHE A 156 -6.93 -37.24 -9.58
N ASN A 157 -7.77 -37.96 -8.85
CA ASN A 157 -8.43 -39.17 -9.31
C ASN A 157 -9.93 -38.94 -9.41
N TYR A 158 -10.55 -39.34 -10.53
CA TYR A 158 -12.00 -39.29 -10.70
C TYR A 158 -12.62 -40.68 -10.55
N LYS A 159 -12.99 -41.06 -9.32
CA LYS A 159 -13.66 -42.34 -9.01
C LYS A 159 -13.04 -43.51 -9.80
N LEU A 160 -13.82 -44.30 -10.53
CA LEU A 160 -13.36 -45.56 -11.16
C LEU A 160 -12.55 -45.42 -12.46
N VAL A 161 -12.23 -44.22 -13.00
CA VAL A 161 -11.44 -44.10 -14.25
C VAL A 161 -10.52 -42.86 -14.27
N LYS A 162 -9.28 -43.10 -14.75
CA LYS A 162 -8.20 -42.18 -15.20
C LYS A 162 -7.83 -41.01 -14.27
N SER A 163 -6.62 -41.09 -13.72
CA SER A 163 -5.91 -39.98 -13.07
C SER A 163 -5.66 -38.85 -14.08
N GLY A 164 -5.91 -37.62 -13.68
CA GLY A 164 -5.51 -36.42 -14.40
C GLY A 164 -4.59 -35.56 -13.52
N ASN A 165 -3.79 -34.70 -14.14
CA ASN A 165 -3.05 -33.70 -13.41
C ASN A 165 -3.14 -32.33 -14.07
N ILE A 166 -3.06 -31.30 -13.24
CA ILE A 166 -2.96 -29.92 -13.68
C ILE A 166 -1.64 -29.37 -13.21
N ILE A 167 -0.94 -28.72 -14.12
CA ILE A 167 0.26 -27.94 -13.81
C ILE A 167 -0.17 -26.47 -13.90
N LEU A 168 -0.03 -25.76 -12.78
CA LEU A 168 -0.32 -24.34 -12.67
C LEU A 168 0.98 -23.62 -12.36
N THR A 169 1.43 -22.77 -13.28
CA THR A 169 2.62 -21.93 -13.11
C THR A 169 2.21 -20.48 -13.14
N ALA A 170 2.56 -19.72 -12.11
CA ALA A 170 2.33 -18.29 -12.05
C ALA A 170 3.68 -17.56 -12.03
N THR A 171 3.76 -16.48 -12.80
CA THR A 171 4.94 -15.63 -12.93
C THR A 171 4.55 -14.15 -12.84
N SER A 172 5.13 -13.40 -11.91
CA SER A 172 5.06 -11.93 -11.92
C SER A 172 6.37 -11.33 -12.43
N ASP A 173 6.31 -10.14 -13.04
CA ASP A 173 7.47 -9.50 -13.67
C ASP A 173 8.55 -9.07 -12.68
N LEU A 174 8.17 -8.71 -11.46
CA LEU A 174 9.07 -8.42 -10.34
C LEU A 174 8.61 -9.13 -9.05
N LYS A 175 9.43 -9.04 -8.01
CA LYS A 175 9.05 -9.36 -6.61
C LYS A 175 8.67 -8.13 -5.79
N GLY A 176 9.00 -6.91 -6.23
CA GLY A 176 8.73 -5.67 -5.51
C GLY A 176 8.00 -4.63 -6.35
N TYR A 177 7.03 -3.96 -5.75
CA TYR A 177 6.18 -2.95 -6.39
C TYR A 177 5.95 -1.75 -5.46
N ILE A 178 5.65 -0.60 -6.03
CA ILE A 178 5.16 0.57 -5.27
C ILE A 178 3.69 0.83 -5.56
N VAL A 179 3.05 1.63 -4.71
CA VAL A 179 1.67 2.10 -4.92
C VAL A 179 1.53 2.73 -6.32
N GLY A 180 0.47 2.36 -7.03
CA GLY A 180 0.16 2.81 -8.39
C GLY A 180 0.81 2.00 -9.50
N GLN A 181 1.80 1.15 -9.19
CA GLN A 181 2.43 0.28 -10.19
C GLN A 181 1.50 -0.88 -10.57
N ALA A 182 1.54 -1.29 -11.84
CA ALA A 182 0.85 -2.49 -12.32
C ALA A 182 1.76 -3.72 -12.16
N ILE A 183 1.26 -4.75 -11.48
CA ILE A 183 1.84 -6.08 -11.46
C ILE A 183 1.50 -6.77 -12.77
N GLN A 184 2.50 -7.22 -13.54
CA GLN A 184 2.27 -8.00 -14.75
C GLN A 184 2.28 -9.48 -14.38
N LEU A 185 1.11 -10.13 -14.43
CA LEU A 185 0.95 -11.53 -14.07
C LEU A 185 0.78 -12.38 -15.34
N ARG A 186 1.57 -13.44 -15.45
CA ARG A 186 1.45 -14.49 -16.46
C ARG A 186 1.17 -15.81 -15.75
N THR A 187 0.15 -16.52 -16.20
CA THR A 187 -0.23 -17.83 -15.67
C THR A 187 -0.29 -18.85 -16.80
N ASP A 188 0.49 -19.92 -16.69
CA ASP A 188 0.42 -21.08 -17.57
C ASP A 188 -0.35 -22.21 -16.89
N ILE A 189 -1.34 -22.76 -17.59
CA ILE A 189 -2.17 -23.85 -17.11
C ILE A 189 -2.13 -24.99 -18.11
N GLU A 190 -1.46 -26.08 -17.75
CA GLU A 190 -1.51 -27.33 -18.51
C GLU A 190 -2.54 -28.27 -17.89
N ASN A 191 -3.67 -28.45 -18.58
CA ASN A 191 -4.71 -29.38 -18.16
C ASN A 191 -4.50 -30.75 -18.81
N LYS A 192 -3.77 -31.64 -18.13
CA LYS A 192 -3.55 -33.04 -18.55
C LYS A 192 -4.61 -33.96 -17.95
N SER A 193 -5.86 -33.53 -18.04
CA SER A 193 -7.02 -34.30 -17.58
C SER A 193 -8.13 -34.33 -18.62
N GLY A 194 -9.02 -35.32 -18.48
CA GLY A 194 -10.20 -35.47 -19.34
C GLY A 194 -11.39 -34.57 -18.97
N ARG A 195 -11.21 -33.56 -18.11
CA ARG A 195 -12.26 -32.61 -17.71
C ARG A 195 -11.76 -31.18 -17.82
N ASP A 196 -12.66 -30.26 -18.13
CA ASP A 196 -12.38 -28.83 -18.13
C ASP A 196 -12.12 -28.33 -16.70
N THR A 197 -11.26 -27.34 -16.56
CA THR A 197 -11.04 -26.67 -15.27
C THR A 197 -12.14 -25.63 -15.00
N GLY A 198 -12.33 -25.30 -13.72
CA GLY A 198 -13.01 -24.09 -13.30
C GLY A 198 -12.23 -22.84 -13.68
N THR A 199 -12.79 -21.68 -13.36
CA THR A 199 -12.17 -20.39 -13.64
C THR A 199 -10.86 -20.23 -12.86
N VAL A 200 -9.93 -19.51 -13.50
CA VAL A 200 -8.69 -19.07 -12.87
C VAL A 200 -8.95 -17.74 -12.18
N VAL A 201 -8.46 -17.59 -10.96
CA VAL A 201 -8.58 -16.37 -10.16
C VAL A 201 -7.20 -15.99 -9.66
N ALA A 202 -6.81 -14.74 -9.85
CA ALA A 202 -5.63 -14.17 -9.22
C ALA A 202 -6.05 -13.09 -8.21
N SER A 203 -5.54 -13.21 -6.99
CA SER A 203 -5.88 -12.31 -5.89
C SER A 203 -4.60 -11.69 -5.31
N LEU A 204 -4.57 -10.36 -5.17
CA LEU A 204 -3.56 -9.67 -4.36
C LEU A 204 -4.02 -9.71 -2.90
N LEU A 205 -3.23 -10.35 -2.05
CA LEU A 205 -3.54 -10.56 -0.65
C LEU A 205 -2.60 -9.77 0.25
N GLN A 206 -3.15 -9.13 1.28
CA GLN A 206 -2.40 -8.58 2.41
C GLN A 206 -2.54 -9.52 3.60
N LYS A 207 -1.42 -9.82 4.25
CA LYS A 207 -1.35 -10.55 5.51
C LYS A 207 -0.68 -9.67 6.55
N VAL A 208 -1.41 -9.27 7.59
CA VAL A 208 -0.83 -8.62 8.76
C VAL A 208 -0.79 -9.61 9.91
N ALA A 209 0.41 -9.91 10.38
CA ALA A 209 0.64 -10.81 11.50
C ALA A 209 0.97 -10.00 12.75
N TYR A 210 0.18 -10.20 13.80
CA TYR A 210 0.35 -9.55 15.10
C TYR A 210 0.84 -10.57 16.12
N LYS A 211 1.98 -10.30 16.73
CA LYS A 211 2.61 -11.17 17.72
C LYS A 211 2.10 -10.80 19.12
N SER A 212 1.25 -11.66 19.68
CA SER A 212 0.87 -11.61 21.10
C SER A 212 1.35 -12.88 21.82
N LYS A 213 0.59 -13.41 22.79
CA LYS A 213 0.78 -14.78 23.31
C LYS A 213 0.59 -15.84 22.22
N ARG A 214 -0.25 -15.55 21.24
CA ARG A 214 -0.45 -16.34 20.02
C ARG A 214 -0.44 -15.39 18.84
N TRP A 215 0.03 -15.87 17.69
CA TRP A 215 -0.03 -15.07 16.47
C TRP A 215 -1.47 -14.86 16.03
N ILE A 216 -1.80 -13.64 15.65
CA ILE A 216 -3.08 -13.27 15.04
C ILE A 216 -2.78 -12.85 13.62
N TYR A 217 -3.55 -13.38 12.67
CA TYR A 217 -3.39 -13.07 11.25
C TYR A 217 -4.64 -12.35 10.74
N ASP A 218 -4.47 -11.14 10.22
CA ASP A 218 -5.46 -10.40 9.46
C ASP A 218 -5.14 -10.59 7.98
N LEU A 219 -5.99 -11.35 7.28
CA LEU A 219 -5.83 -11.67 5.86
C LEU A 219 -6.92 -10.95 5.07
N ARG A 220 -6.51 -10.16 4.08
CA ARG A 220 -7.44 -9.37 3.25
C ARG A 220 -7.14 -9.55 1.78
N THR A 221 -8.18 -9.81 1.00
CA THR A 221 -8.13 -9.71 -0.45
C THR A 221 -8.22 -8.24 -0.83
N ILE A 222 -7.16 -7.72 -1.44
CA ILE A 222 -7.03 -6.32 -1.86
C ILE A 222 -7.61 -6.11 -3.26
N ALA A 223 -7.33 -7.04 -4.16
CA ALA A 223 -7.79 -7.02 -5.54
C ALA A 223 -7.94 -8.44 -6.05
N GLU A 224 -8.85 -8.64 -6.99
CA GLU A 224 -9.12 -9.93 -7.60
C GLU A 224 -9.47 -9.78 -9.08
N VAL A 225 -8.92 -10.68 -9.89
CA VAL A 225 -9.18 -10.78 -11.32
C VAL A 225 -9.51 -12.24 -11.66
N GLU A 226 -10.51 -12.46 -12.51
CA GLU A 226 -10.99 -13.80 -12.86
C GLU A 226 -10.90 -14.01 -14.38
N GLY A 227 -10.28 -15.12 -14.79
CA GLY A 227 -10.20 -15.58 -16.19
C GLY A 227 -11.06 -16.82 -16.45
N SER A 228 -11.16 -17.24 -17.71
CA SER A 228 -11.88 -18.48 -18.05
C SER A 228 -11.15 -19.75 -17.62
N GLY A 229 -11.89 -20.87 -17.55
CA GLY A 229 -11.30 -22.18 -17.35
C GLY A 229 -10.63 -22.72 -18.61
N VAL A 230 -9.88 -23.80 -18.45
CA VAL A 230 -9.09 -24.44 -19.49
C VAL A 230 -9.71 -25.78 -19.86
N LYS A 231 -9.94 -25.99 -21.16
CA LYS A 231 -10.53 -27.23 -21.67
C LYS A 231 -9.64 -28.45 -21.38
N ALA A 232 -10.26 -29.62 -21.32
CA ALA A 232 -9.58 -30.90 -21.20
C ALA A 232 -8.47 -31.05 -22.24
N TRP A 233 -7.30 -31.56 -21.82
CA TRP A 233 -6.13 -31.80 -22.67
C TRP A 233 -5.60 -30.58 -23.43
N LYS A 234 -5.83 -29.37 -22.91
CA LYS A 234 -5.31 -28.13 -23.49
C LYS A 234 -4.29 -27.46 -22.57
N HIS A 235 -3.45 -26.65 -23.19
CA HIS A 235 -2.56 -25.71 -22.55
C HIS A 235 -3.10 -24.30 -22.80
N ALA A 236 -3.11 -23.48 -21.76
CA ALA A 236 -3.55 -22.11 -21.90
C ALA A 236 -2.66 -21.14 -21.13
N GLU A 237 -2.45 -19.98 -21.73
CA GLU A 237 -1.73 -18.85 -21.14
C GLU A 237 -2.75 -17.75 -20.80
N TRP A 238 -2.67 -17.24 -19.58
CA TRP A 238 -3.46 -16.10 -19.12
C TRP A 238 -2.53 -14.98 -18.67
N LYS A 239 -2.72 -13.79 -19.24
CA LYS A 239 -1.95 -12.57 -18.91
C LYS A 239 -2.91 -11.55 -18.33
N GLU A 240 -2.54 -10.98 -17.19
CA GLU A 240 -3.39 -10.02 -16.50
C GLU A 240 -2.55 -8.95 -15.79
N GLN A 241 -3.17 -7.81 -15.49
CA GLN A 241 -2.55 -6.71 -14.76
C GLN A 241 -3.32 -6.41 -13.48
N ILE A 242 -2.61 -6.32 -12.36
CA ILE A 242 -3.21 -5.93 -11.08
C ILE A 242 -2.57 -4.62 -10.63
N LEU A 243 -3.35 -3.56 -10.44
CA LEU A 243 -2.84 -2.30 -9.91
C LEU A 243 -2.63 -2.41 -8.41
N VAL A 244 -1.48 -1.94 -7.91
CA VAL A 244 -1.20 -1.82 -6.48
C VAL A 244 -1.92 -0.58 -5.94
N PRO A 245 -2.96 -0.70 -5.10
CA PRO A 245 -3.63 0.46 -4.51
C PRO A 245 -2.79 1.08 -3.39
N ALA A 246 -3.32 2.11 -2.73
CA ALA A 246 -2.68 2.71 -1.56
C ALA A 246 -2.63 1.71 -0.40
N LEU A 247 -1.47 1.07 -0.25
CA LEU A 247 -1.20 0.02 0.73
C LEU A 247 -0.03 0.43 1.64
N PRO A 248 -0.01 0.00 2.91
CA PRO A 248 1.16 0.17 3.76
C PRO A 248 2.36 -0.61 3.21
N GLN A 249 3.57 -0.12 3.46
CA GLN A 249 4.79 -0.82 3.07
C GLN A 249 4.87 -2.23 3.70
N SER A 250 5.46 -3.16 2.97
CA SER A 250 5.99 -4.39 3.53
C SER A 250 7.05 -4.07 4.58
N VAL A 251 7.25 -4.99 5.52
CA VAL A 251 8.33 -4.92 6.52
C VAL A 251 8.38 -3.61 7.31
N LEU A 252 7.96 -3.68 8.57
CA LEU A 252 8.11 -2.57 9.51
C LEU A 252 9.46 -2.67 10.22
N HIS A 253 10.52 -2.15 9.61
CA HIS A 253 11.86 -2.15 10.19
C HIS A 253 11.84 -1.55 11.61
N GLY A 254 12.42 -2.28 12.57
CA GLY A 254 12.44 -1.90 13.99
C GLY A 254 11.20 -2.30 14.79
N CYS A 255 10.14 -2.85 14.16
CA CYS A 255 8.96 -3.38 14.85
C CYS A 255 8.99 -4.91 14.88
N SER A 256 8.95 -5.52 16.08
CA SER A 256 8.98 -6.97 16.24
C SER A 256 7.61 -7.61 16.48
N LEU A 257 6.58 -6.77 16.68
CA LEU A 257 5.23 -7.21 17.02
C LEU A 257 4.27 -7.26 15.84
N ILE A 258 4.54 -6.51 14.76
CA ILE A 258 3.65 -6.40 13.61
C ILE A 258 4.44 -6.65 12.33
N HIS A 259 3.99 -7.62 11.54
CA HIS A 259 4.58 -7.95 10.24
C HIS A 259 3.53 -7.79 9.14
N VAL A 260 3.89 -7.09 8.07
CA VAL A 260 3.02 -6.83 6.92
C VAL A 260 3.64 -7.51 5.70
N ASP A 261 2.96 -8.54 5.20
CA ASP A 261 3.37 -9.35 4.06
C ASP A 261 2.30 -9.29 2.96
N TYR A 262 2.73 -9.42 1.70
CA TYR A 262 1.83 -9.46 0.55
C TYR A 262 2.10 -10.67 -0.33
N TYR A 263 1.04 -11.15 -0.96
CA TYR A 263 1.10 -12.31 -1.83
C TYR A 263 0.21 -12.12 -3.05
N ILE A 264 0.63 -12.63 -4.19
CA ILE A 264 -0.26 -12.90 -5.32
C ILE A 264 -0.62 -14.39 -5.23
N GLN A 265 -1.89 -14.70 -5.05
CA GLN A 265 -2.37 -16.08 -5.08
C GLN A 265 -3.12 -16.31 -6.39
N VAL A 266 -2.67 -17.28 -7.18
CA VAL A 266 -3.36 -17.74 -8.38
C VAL A 266 -4.00 -19.09 -8.09
N SER A 267 -5.29 -19.24 -8.35
CA SER A 267 -6.05 -20.45 -8.04
C SER A 267 -7.00 -20.86 -9.14
N LEU A 268 -7.27 -22.16 -9.24
CA LEU A 268 -8.35 -22.73 -10.04
C LEU A 268 -9.45 -23.21 -9.09
N LYS A 269 -10.72 -22.85 -9.37
CA LYS A 269 -11.85 -23.28 -8.53
C LYS A 269 -12.10 -24.80 -8.61
N LEU A 270 -11.88 -25.40 -9.78
CA LEU A 270 -12.06 -26.84 -10.01
C LEU A 270 -10.99 -27.40 -10.96
N PRO A 271 -10.30 -28.49 -10.60
CA PRO A 271 -10.08 -28.92 -9.22
C PRO A 271 -9.38 -27.80 -8.44
N GLU A 272 -9.62 -27.74 -7.14
CA GLU A 272 -9.03 -26.71 -6.28
C GLU A 272 -7.50 -26.86 -6.26
N VAL A 273 -6.78 -25.93 -6.89
CA VAL A 273 -5.32 -25.84 -6.85
C VAL A 273 -4.94 -24.38 -6.77
N SER A 274 -3.92 -24.05 -6.01
CA SER A 274 -3.41 -22.69 -5.94
C SER A 274 -1.90 -22.66 -5.81
N VAL A 275 -1.33 -21.55 -6.27
CA VAL A 275 0.08 -21.20 -6.14
C VAL A 275 0.17 -19.78 -5.63
N THR A 276 1.18 -19.52 -4.80
CA THR A 276 1.35 -18.23 -4.13
C THR A 276 2.73 -17.67 -4.40
N LEU A 277 2.78 -16.40 -4.81
CA LEU A 277 3.99 -15.62 -5.08
C LEU A 277 4.14 -14.57 -3.98
N PRO A 278 5.16 -14.64 -3.11
CA PRO A 278 5.41 -13.59 -2.12
C PRO A 278 5.94 -12.33 -2.83
N ILE A 279 5.39 -11.17 -2.49
CA ILE A 279 5.83 -9.88 -3.05
C ILE A 279 6.04 -8.84 -1.96
N TYR A 280 6.77 -7.78 -2.30
CA TYR A 280 7.02 -6.63 -1.44
C TYR A 280 6.34 -5.38 -1.99
N ILE A 281 5.72 -4.62 -1.11
CA ILE A 281 5.21 -3.28 -1.40
C ILE A 281 6.13 -2.27 -0.73
N GLY A 282 6.81 -1.42 -1.51
CA GLY A 282 7.77 -0.45 -1.00
C GLY A 282 7.37 1.00 -1.26
N ASN A 283 8.27 1.91 -0.91
CA ASN A 283 8.11 3.35 -1.12
C ASN A 283 9.06 3.90 -2.19
N ILE A 284 10.22 3.27 -2.38
CA ILE A 284 11.17 3.61 -3.43
C ILE A 284 11.18 2.47 -4.44
N ALA A 285 10.90 2.82 -5.70
CA ALA A 285 10.77 1.85 -6.79
C ALA A 285 12.10 1.14 -7.08
N VAL A 286 11.97 -0.08 -7.63
CA VAL A 286 13.11 -0.83 -8.17
C VAL A 286 13.76 -0.04 -9.31
N ASN A 287 15.07 0.10 -9.27
CA ASN A 287 15.87 0.72 -10.32
C ASN A 287 15.85 -0.17 -11.57
N ARG A 288 14.90 0.07 -12.47
CA ARG A 288 14.96 -0.52 -13.81
C ARG A 288 15.99 0.26 -14.59
N VAL A 289 17.18 -0.31 -14.80
CA VAL A 289 18.11 0.21 -15.81
C VAL A 289 17.33 0.28 -17.11
N PRO A 290 17.18 1.47 -17.75
CA PRO A 290 16.54 1.54 -19.05
C PRO A 290 17.32 0.60 -19.97
N LEU A 291 16.65 -0.44 -20.46
CA LEU A 291 17.17 -1.17 -21.61
C LEU A 291 17.31 -0.11 -22.70
N THR A 292 18.56 0.27 -22.98
CA THR A 292 18.94 1.17 -24.07
C THR A 292 18.02 0.87 -25.25
N PRO A 293 17.31 1.86 -25.85
CA PRO A 293 16.40 1.57 -26.94
C PRO A 293 17.18 0.79 -27.99
N ALA A 294 16.76 -0.46 -28.22
CA ALA A 294 17.35 -1.29 -29.25
C ALA A 294 17.30 -0.45 -30.53
N ARG A 295 18.47 -0.08 -31.06
CA ARG A 295 18.57 0.56 -32.37
C ARG A 295 17.73 -0.30 -33.30
N SER A 296 16.67 0.26 -33.85
CA SER A 296 15.89 -0.35 -34.90
C SER A 296 16.87 -0.73 -36.01
N LEU A 297 17.18 -2.02 -36.11
CA LEU A 297 17.94 -2.54 -37.25
C LEU A 297 17.05 -2.30 -38.46
N GLN A 298 17.48 -1.37 -39.31
CA GLN A 298 16.83 -1.10 -40.58
C GLN A 298 16.73 -2.41 -41.35
N HIS A 299 15.49 -2.75 -41.68
CA HIS A 299 15.09 -3.90 -42.47
C HIS A 299 15.80 -3.83 -43.82
N ILE A 300 16.75 -4.73 -44.09
CA ILE A 300 17.23 -4.99 -45.46
C ILE A 300 16.19 -5.93 -46.08
N PRO A 301 15.52 -5.56 -47.19
CA PRO A 301 14.57 -6.46 -47.82
C PRO A 301 15.32 -7.66 -48.43
N SER A 302 14.95 -8.86 -47.99
CA SER A 302 15.46 -10.11 -48.55
C SER A 302 15.06 -10.26 -50.01
N VAL A 303 16.02 -10.68 -50.84
CA VAL A 303 15.84 -11.03 -52.25
C VAL A 303 14.86 -12.20 -52.36
N VAL A 304 13.80 -11.99 -53.14
CA VAL A 304 12.78 -13.00 -53.45
C VAL A 304 13.39 -14.04 -54.40
N VAL A 305 13.41 -15.30 -53.99
CA VAL A 305 13.66 -16.45 -54.88
C VAL A 305 12.38 -17.29 -54.91
N PRO A 306 11.85 -17.67 -56.09
CA PRO A 306 10.62 -18.45 -56.15
C PRO A 306 10.90 -19.92 -55.76
N SER A 307 10.21 -20.41 -54.73
CA SER A 307 10.17 -21.84 -54.41
C SER A 307 8.92 -22.49 -55.03
N ALA A 308 9.14 -23.66 -55.64
CA ALA A 308 8.11 -24.52 -56.24
C ALA A 308 7.10 -25.05 -55.20
N PRO A 309 5.86 -25.39 -55.59
CA PRO A 309 4.83 -25.88 -54.67
C PRO A 309 5.14 -27.30 -54.16
N PRO A 310 4.78 -27.65 -52.91
CA PRO A 310 5.01 -28.98 -52.36
C PRO A 310 3.96 -29.99 -52.85
N GLU A 311 4.43 -31.21 -53.14
CA GLU A 311 3.62 -32.39 -53.42
C GLU A 311 2.85 -32.85 -52.17
N GLU A 312 1.63 -33.34 -52.40
CA GLU A 312 0.78 -33.98 -51.38
C GLU A 312 1.28 -35.39 -51.08
N GLU A 313 1.56 -35.70 -49.82
CA GLU A 313 1.67 -37.09 -49.35
C GLU A 313 0.76 -37.29 -48.12
N GLU A 314 -0.20 -38.19 -48.29
CA GLU A 314 -1.11 -38.64 -47.24
C GLU A 314 -0.42 -39.55 -46.21
N ALA A 315 -0.95 -39.44 -44.99
CA ALA A 315 -1.09 -40.48 -43.97
C ALA A 315 -0.05 -40.60 -42.83
N ALA A 316 -0.59 -40.30 -41.64
CA ALA A 316 -0.50 -41.08 -40.42
C ALA A 316 0.77 -40.99 -39.55
N SER A 317 0.70 -40.13 -38.52
CA SER A 317 0.97 -40.52 -37.13
C SER A 317 0.42 -39.47 -36.16
N GLY A 318 -0.46 -39.92 -35.27
CA GLY A 318 -1.11 -39.09 -34.26
C GLY A 318 -0.15 -38.64 -33.17
N TYR A 319 0.35 -37.42 -33.30
CA TYR A 319 0.71 -36.57 -32.18
C TYR A 319 -0.05 -35.26 -32.37
N HIS A 320 -1.09 -35.04 -31.57
CA HIS A 320 -1.72 -33.71 -31.51
C HIS A 320 -0.74 -32.76 -30.80
N PRO A 321 -0.22 -31.72 -31.46
CA PRO A 321 0.40 -30.62 -30.73
C PRO A 321 -0.68 -30.03 -29.82
N MET A 322 -0.37 -29.78 -28.54
CA MET A 322 -1.31 -29.02 -27.71
C MET A 322 -1.42 -27.61 -28.31
N ASP A 323 -2.61 -27.24 -28.78
CA ASP A 323 -2.90 -25.88 -29.21
C ASP A 323 -2.69 -24.93 -28.01
N ASN A 324 -1.86 -23.90 -28.20
CA ASN A 324 -1.70 -22.82 -27.23
C ASN A 324 -2.90 -21.87 -27.34
N VAL A 325 -3.68 -21.74 -26.27
CA VAL A 325 -4.86 -20.87 -26.23
C VAL A 325 -4.64 -19.72 -25.24
N SER A 326 -4.93 -18.49 -25.64
CA SER A 326 -4.99 -17.34 -24.72
C SER A 326 -6.33 -17.30 -24.00
N ILE A 327 -6.32 -17.15 -22.68
CA ILE A 327 -7.54 -17.09 -21.84
C ILE A 327 -8.06 -15.65 -21.78
N PRO A 328 -9.35 -15.37 -22.09
CA PRO A 328 -9.95 -14.07 -21.85
C PRO A 328 -10.30 -13.84 -20.37
N THR A 329 -10.15 -12.60 -19.92
CA THR A 329 -10.53 -12.15 -18.58
C THR A 329 -12.04 -11.92 -18.50
N LYS A 330 -12.67 -12.49 -17.46
CA LYS A 330 -14.12 -12.48 -17.23
C LYS A 330 -14.56 -11.32 -16.35
N SER A 331 -13.77 -10.98 -15.33
CA SER A 331 -14.06 -9.87 -14.44
C SER A 331 -12.78 -9.32 -13.80
N HIS A 332 -12.87 -8.05 -13.43
CA HIS A 332 -11.80 -7.32 -12.78
C HIS A 332 -12.42 -6.54 -11.61
N SER A 333 -11.96 -6.78 -10.38
CA SER A 333 -12.52 -6.11 -9.19
C SER A 333 -12.18 -4.62 -9.13
N GLN A 334 -11.12 -4.22 -9.83
CA GLN A 334 -10.72 -2.81 -10.00
C GLN A 334 -11.29 -2.35 -11.34
N ILE A 335 -12.23 -1.39 -11.35
CA ILE A 335 -12.76 -0.86 -12.62
C ILE A 335 -11.60 -0.16 -13.35
N GLN A 336 -11.10 -0.76 -14.44
CA GLN A 336 -10.21 -0.06 -15.36
C GLN A 336 -11.05 0.93 -16.15
N ALA A 337 -11.03 2.21 -15.77
CA ALA A 337 -11.45 3.28 -16.66
C ALA A 337 -10.36 3.46 -17.74
N PHE A 338 -10.21 2.52 -18.68
CA PHE A 338 -9.60 2.69 -20.01
C PHE A 338 -9.74 1.37 -20.81
N SER A 339 -10.89 1.19 -21.47
CA SER A 339 -11.00 0.25 -22.59
C SER A 339 -10.83 1.03 -23.88
N TYR A 340 -9.72 0.84 -24.59
CA TYR A 340 -9.62 1.28 -25.99
C TYR A 340 -10.42 0.31 -26.86
N ALA A 341 -11.64 0.68 -27.21
CA ALA A 341 -12.32 0.17 -28.39
C ALA A 341 -12.28 1.27 -29.47
N PRO A 342 -11.66 1.03 -30.64
CA PRO A 342 -11.65 2.03 -31.70
C PRO A 342 -13.01 2.02 -32.41
N GLY A 343 -13.69 3.16 -32.41
CA GLY A 343 -14.76 3.46 -33.35
C GLY A 343 -16.17 3.17 -32.88
N LEU A 344 -16.68 3.96 -31.93
CA LEU A 344 -18.10 4.32 -31.86
C LEU A 344 -18.23 5.76 -31.34
N SER A 345 -18.52 6.69 -32.25
CA SER A 345 -18.98 8.03 -31.92
C SER A 345 -20.45 7.97 -31.51
N PHE A 346 -20.81 8.55 -30.36
CA PHE A 346 -22.20 8.82 -30.02
C PHE A 346 -22.42 10.31 -29.80
N GLN A 347 -23.49 10.79 -30.44
CA GLN A 347 -23.90 12.19 -30.61
C GLN A 347 -24.32 12.86 -29.31
N ASP A 348 -24.01 14.16 -29.25
CA ASP A 348 -24.52 15.12 -28.29
C ASP A 348 -26.06 15.10 -28.22
N LEU A 349 -26.60 14.91 -27.02
CA LEU A 349 -27.95 15.34 -26.67
C LEU A 349 -27.87 16.35 -25.55
N ARG A 350 -28.16 17.61 -25.91
CA ARG A 350 -28.46 18.71 -25.01
C ARG A 350 -29.74 18.41 -24.21
N LEU A 351 -29.70 18.66 -22.91
CA LEU A 351 -30.89 19.03 -22.14
C LEU A 351 -30.50 20.16 -21.17
N ASP A 352 -31.09 21.33 -21.40
CA ASP A 352 -31.09 22.48 -20.48
C ASP A 352 -32.06 22.22 -19.30
N SER A 353 -31.66 22.63 -18.08
CA SER A 353 -32.47 23.44 -17.15
C SER A 353 -31.99 23.30 -15.69
N ASP A 354 -31.44 24.41 -15.19
CA ASP A 354 -31.26 24.89 -13.81
C ASP A 354 -31.77 24.06 -12.62
N GLN A 355 -30.85 23.70 -11.71
CA GLN A 355 -30.94 24.09 -10.29
C GLN A 355 -29.59 23.90 -9.56
N THR A 356 -29.26 24.91 -8.76
CA THR A 356 -28.03 25.16 -8.00
C THR A 356 -27.74 24.15 -6.88
N ALA A 357 -26.56 23.49 -6.90
CA ALA A 357 -25.76 23.13 -5.72
C ALA A 357 -24.41 22.44 -6.10
N SER A 358 -23.28 23.00 -5.59
CA SER A 358 -21.99 22.36 -5.23
C SER A 358 -21.25 21.45 -6.24
N PRO A 359 -19.96 21.68 -6.58
CA PRO A 359 -19.22 20.80 -7.49
C PRO A 359 -18.82 19.48 -6.82
N ASN A 360 -19.09 18.40 -7.54
CA ASN A 360 -18.83 17.00 -7.22
C ASN A 360 -17.33 16.66 -7.15
N HIS A 361 -16.93 15.87 -6.16
CA HIS A 361 -15.76 14.99 -6.26
C HIS A 361 -16.15 13.73 -7.07
N PRO A 362 -15.25 13.13 -7.86
CA PRO A 362 -15.53 11.86 -8.50
C PRO A 362 -15.57 10.76 -7.42
N THR A 363 -16.75 10.18 -7.21
CA THR A 363 -16.93 9.01 -6.36
C THR A 363 -16.29 7.81 -7.05
N LEU A 364 -15.05 7.49 -6.70
CA LEU A 364 -14.44 6.22 -7.06
C LEU A 364 -15.20 5.11 -6.34
N CYS A 365 -15.91 4.27 -7.11
CA CYS A 365 -16.50 3.04 -6.63
C CYS A 365 -15.38 2.09 -6.18
N LEU A 366 -15.04 2.10 -4.89
CA LEU A 366 -14.18 1.08 -4.29
C LEU A 366 -15.02 -0.16 -3.99
N ALA A 367 -14.68 -1.25 -4.68
CA ALA A 367 -15.28 -2.55 -4.50
C ALA A 367 -15.18 -3.01 -3.03
N THR A 368 -16.33 -3.39 -2.48
CA THR A 368 -16.46 -4.04 -1.17
C THR A 368 -15.74 -5.39 -1.19
N GLY A 369 -14.69 -5.54 -0.39
CA GLY A 369 -13.94 -6.79 -0.26
C GLY A 369 -14.84 -7.95 0.21
N ALA A 370 -14.81 -9.04 -0.54
CA ALA A 370 -15.42 -10.31 -0.14
C ALA A 370 -14.46 -11.09 0.77
N THR A 371 -14.96 -11.59 1.90
CA THR A 371 -14.27 -12.59 2.73
C THR A 371 -14.32 -13.96 2.06
N VAL A 372 -13.17 -14.55 1.75
CA VAL A 372 -13.06 -15.96 1.33
C VAL A 372 -12.66 -16.81 2.56
N PRO A 373 -13.38 -17.89 2.90
CA PRO A 373 -13.00 -18.79 3.98
C PRO A 373 -11.90 -19.75 3.49
N TYR A 374 -10.79 -19.87 4.24
CA TYR A 374 -9.86 -20.99 4.09
C TYR A 374 -9.50 -21.60 5.44
N TYR A 375 -9.42 -22.93 5.46
CA TYR A 375 -9.25 -23.78 6.63
C TYR A 375 -7.79 -23.82 7.08
N ALA A 376 -7.51 -23.39 8.31
CA ALA A 376 -6.31 -23.79 9.02
C ALA A 376 -6.63 -25.06 9.82
N GLU A 377 -5.80 -26.09 9.68
CA GLU A 377 -5.86 -27.27 10.52
C GLU A 377 -5.40 -26.87 11.93
N GLY A 378 -6.38 -26.58 12.80
CA GLY A 378 -6.18 -26.11 14.17
C GLY A 378 -7.32 -25.21 14.63
N SER A 379 -7.68 -25.29 15.91
CA SER A 379 -8.83 -24.61 16.51
C SER A 379 -8.68 -23.08 16.51
N VAL A 380 -8.90 -22.43 15.38
CA VAL A 380 -8.92 -20.97 15.24
C VAL A 380 -10.17 -20.59 14.47
N VAL A 381 -11.05 -19.83 15.12
CA VAL A 381 -12.23 -19.23 14.50
C VAL A 381 -11.82 -17.92 13.84
N PRO A 382 -11.93 -17.77 12.51
CA PRO A 382 -11.65 -16.50 11.85
C PRO A 382 -12.79 -15.50 12.16
N VAL A 383 -12.42 -14.26 12.48
CA VAL A 383 -13.37 -13.15 12.70
C VAL A 383 -13.37 -12.26 11.46
N PRO A 384 -14.47 -12.20 10.68
CA PRO A 384 -14.61 -11.26 9.57
C PRO A 384 -14.60 -9.83 10.11
N THR A 385 -13.68 -8.99 9.66
CA THR A 385 -13.69 -7.56 10.00
C THR A 385 -13.88 -6.77 8.71
N ALA A 386 -15.07 -6.23 8.50
CA ALA A 386 -15.32 -5.21 7.49
C ALA A 386 -14.75 -3.88 8.00
N SER A 387 -13.45 -3.67 7.83
CA SER A 387 -12.81 -2.38 8.06
C SER A 387 -12.36 -1.80 6.73
N SER A 388 -12.73 -0.55 6.49
CA SER A 388 -12.17 0.31 5.45
C SER A 388 -10.65 0.18 5.40
N LEU A 389 -10.09 0.18 4.19
CA LEU A 389 -8.65 0.12 3.93
C LEU A 389 -7.91 1.02 4.94
N ILE A 390 -6.87 0.47 5.57
CA ILE A 390 -5.91 1.28 6.31
C ILE A 390 -5.14 2.03 5.23
N LEU A 391 -5.68 3.17 4.83
CA LEU A 391 -4.99 4.10 3.97
C LEU A 391 -3.81 4.65 4.78
N PRO A 392 -2.59 4.72 4.21
CA PRO A 392 -1.60 5.62 4.77
C PRO A 392 -2.21 7.04 4.85
N PRO A 393 -1.79 7.89 5.81
CA PRO A 393 -2.24 9.28 5.84
C PRO A 393 -2.06 9.90 4.44
N GLU A 394 -3.07 10.62 3.95
CA GLU A 394 -3.06 11.21 2.62
C GLU A 394 -1.82 12.10 2.44
N TYR A 395 -0.87 11.68 1.60
CA TYR A 395 0.35 12.45 1.30
C TYR A 395 0.15 13.47 0.15
N SER A 396 -1.07 13.70 -0.33
CA SER A 396 -1.34 14.40 -1.59
C SER A 396 -2.04 15.76 -1.46
N THR A 397 -1.99 16.41 -0.30
CA THR A 397 -2.51 17.78 -0.14
C THR A 397 -1.55 18.69 0.62
N TRP A 398 -0.31 18.80 0.14
CA TRP A 398 0.49 20.00 0.41
C TRP A 398 0.48 20.89 -0.82
N GLY A 399 -0.12 22.07 -0.66
CA GLY A 399 -0.33 23.04 -1.71
C GLY A 399 0.98 23.52 -2.32
N TYR A 400 1.18 23.20 -3.60
CA TYR A 400 1.90 24.12 -4.47
C TYR A 400 1.04 25.39 -4.59
N PRO A 401 1.61 26.59 -4.40
CA PRO A 401 0.92 27.80 -4.84
C PRO A 401 0.60 27.63 -6.33
N TYR A 402 -0.68 27.73 -6.68
CA TYR A 402 -1.20 27.72 -8.05
C TYR A 402 -0.84 29.03 -8.76
N GLU A 403 0.45 29.35 -8.82
CA GLU A 403 0.95 30.41 -9.68
C GLU A 403 1.85 29.75 -10.72
N ALA A 404 1.41 29.83 -11.98
CA ALA A 404 2.24 29.43 -13.09
C ALA A 404 3.55 30.24 -13.04
N PRO A 405 4.72 29.61 -13.20
CA PRO A 405 5.97 30.36 -13.27
C PRO A 405 5.88 31.41 -14.39
N PRO A 406 6.44 32.62 -14.19
CA PRO A 406 6.33 33.70 -15.17
C PRO A 406 6.91 33.25 -16.52
N SER A 407 6.27 33.70 -17.60
CA SER A 407 6.74 33.39 -18.94
C SER A 407 8.14 33.97 -19.19
N TYR A 408 8.90 33.37 -20.10
CA TYR A 408 10.24 33.82 -20.48
C TYR A 408 10.27 35.32 -20.85
N GLU A 409 9.22 35.82 -21.47
CA GLU A 409 9.06 37.24 -21.82
C GLU A 409 8.87 38.15 -20.60
N GLN A 410 8.19 37.68 -19.54
CA GLN A 410 8.03 38.42 -18.28
C GLN A 410 9.35 38.53 -17.49
N SER A 411 10.22 37.52 -17.56
CA SER A 411 11.56 37.57 -16.92
C SER A 411 12.55 38.49 -17.65
N CYS A 412 12.38 38.69 -18.96
CA CYS A 412 13.26 39.56 -19.75
C CYS A 412 12.80 41.03 -19.80
N SER A 413 11.58 41.34 -19.36
CA SER A 413 11.01 42.70 -19.39
C SER A 413 11.37 43.54 -18.16
N SER A 414 11.78 42.91 -17.07
CA SER A 414 12.09 43.56 -15.78
C SER A 414 13.54 44.05 -15.67
N ALA A 415 14.38 43.77 -16.68
CA ALA A 415 15.77 44.24 -16.72
C ALA A 415 15.99 45.58 -17.44
N ASN A 416 14.96 46.15 -18.10
CA ASN A 416 15.11 47.34 -18.97
C ASN A 416 14.38 48.61 -18.50
N SER A 417 13.83 48.65 -17.28
CA SER A 417 13.11 49.83 -16.76
C SER A 417 13.85 50.65 -15.69
N SER A 418 15.14 50.41 -15.45
CA SER A 418 15.93 51.14 -14.44
C SER A 418 16.99 52.12 -14.99
N LEU A 419 16.94 52.49 -16.27
CA LEU A 419 17.86 53.46 -16.87
C LEU A 419 17.11 54.53 -17.67
N SER A 420 16.52 55.52 -16.99
CA SER A 420 16.46 56.94 -17.42
C SER A 420 15.58 57.76 -16.48
N ASN A 421 16.22 58.54 -15.60
CA ASN A 421 15.90 59.96 -15.40
C ASN A 421 16.81 60.53 -14.30
N GLY A 422 17.87 61.19 -14.75
CA GLY A 422 18.73 62.05 -13.94
C GLY A 422 19.31 63.13 -14.84
N ASN A 423 18.52 64.19 -15.04
CA ASN A 423 18.97 65.55 -15.30
C ASN A 423 17.84 66.52 -14.92
#